data_AF-A0A954G1F0-F1
#
_entry.id   AF-A0A954G1F0-F1
#
_cell.length_a   1.000
_cell.length_b   1.000
_cell.length_c   1.000
_cell.angle_alpha   90.00
_cell.angle_beta   90.00
_cell.angle_gamma   90.00
#
_symmetry.space_group_name_H-M   'P 1'
#
loop_
_entity.id
_entity.type
_entity.pdbx_description
1 polymer ?
#
loop_
_entity_poly.entity_id
_entity_poly.type
_entity_poly.pdbx_seq_one_letter_code
_entity_poly.pdbx_strand_id
1 'polypeptide(L)'
;MKSFVLTCITCGSAFILISGCAAIIDPITELNRETMRAFKPKPFDADWSGEEEIDQWASVGEEARGDRPKESDPDHWWQKYVMSSKARNIERNLGIE
;
A
#
# COMPACT_ATOMS: atom_id res chain seq x y z
N MET A 1 -32.23 40.35 43.03
CA MET A 1 -32.28 40.30 41.55
C MET A 1 -30.88 40.37 40.92
N LYS A 2 -30.05 41.36 41.24
CA LYS A 2 -28.70 41.52 40.64
C LYS A 2 -27.76 40.32 40.84
N SER A 3 -27.70 39.72 42.04
CA SER A 3 -26.85 38.52 42.26
C SER A 3 -27.32 37.29 41.50
N PHE A 4 -28.62 37.11 41.29
CA PHE A 4 -29.15 35.92 40.60
C PHE A 4 -28.79 35.96 39.10
N VAL A 5 -28.88 37.15 38.49
CA VAL A 5 -28.48 37.36 37.09
C VAL A 5 -26.98 37.16 36.91
N LEU A 6 -26.16 37.61 37.87
CA LEU A 6 -24.70 37.43 37.81
C LEU A 6 -24.31 35.94 37.86
N THR A 7 -24.96 35.15 38.72
CA THR A 7 -24.71 33.70 38.84
C THR A 7 -25.15 32.93 37.60
N CYS A 8 -26.25 33.33 36.95
CA CYS A 8 -26.69 32.71 35.70
C CYS A 8 -25.71 33.00 34.53
N ILE A 9 -25.14 34.21 34.48
CA ILE A 9 -24.18 34.57 33.43
C ILE A 9 -22.87 33.79 33.59
N THR A 10 -22.32 33.72 34.81
CA THR A 10 -21.06 33.02 35.07
C THR A 10 -21.18 31.50 34.96
N CYS A 11 -22.28 30.92 35.41
CA CYS A 11 -22.51 29.48 35.33
C CYS A 11 -22.91 29.06 33.91
N GLY A 12 -23.73 29.86 33.21
CA GLY A 12 -24.13 29.60 31.83
C GLY A 12 -22.95 29.59 30.86
N SER A 13 -21.99 30.51 31.00
CA SER A 13 -20.77 30.51 30.16
C SER A 13 -19.89 29.28 30.39
N ALA A 14 -19.85 28.73 31.61
CA ALA A 14 -19.06 27.54 31.90
C ALA A 14 -19.66 26.27 31.25
N PHE A 15 -20.98 26.12 31.26
CA PHE A 15 -21.66 24.98 30.63
C PHE A 15 -21.57 24.98 29.09
N ILE A 16 -21.54 26.16 28.47
CA ILE A 16 -21.38 26.30 27.00
C ILE A 16 -19.95 25.91 26.58
N LEU A 17 -18.93 26.29 27.37
CA LEU A 17 -17.53 25.98 27.07
C LEU A 17 -17.18 24.50 27.25
N ILE A 18 -17.82 23.80 28.20
CA ILE A 18 -17.53 22.39 28.48
C ILE A 18 -18.26 21.44 27.51
N SER A 19 -19.50 21.76 27.13
CA SER A 19 -20.29 20.90 26.24
C SER A 19 -20.00 21.11 24.75
N GLY A 20 -19.68 22.34 24.34
CA GLY A 20 -19.52 22.68 22.92
C GLY A 20 -18.23 22.13 22.30
N CYS A 21 -17.11 22.17 23.00
CA CYS A 21 -15.82 21.80 22.40
C CYS A 21 -15.66 20.28 22.26
N ALA A 22 -16.01 19.50 23.28
CA ALA A 22 -15.83 18.04 23.24
C ALA A 22 -16.76 17.35 22.21
N ALA A 23 -18.02 17.79 22.12
CA ALA A 23 -19.00 17.22 21.20
C ALA A 23 -18.69 17.50 19.70
N ILE A 24 -17.85 18.50 19.42
CA ILE A 24 -17.46 18.89 18.05
C ILE A 24 -16.10 18.29 17.65
N ILE A 25 -15.23 18.01 18.61
CA ILE A 25 -13.89 17.43 18.33
C ILE A 25 -13.99 15.99 17.83
N ASP A 26 -14.86 15.18 18.41
CA ASP A 26 -15.05 13.77 18.01
C ASP A 26 -15.44 13.61 16.53
N PRO A 27 -16.48 14.31 16.01
CA PRO A 27 -16.82 14.19 14.58
C PRO A 27 -15.74 14.77 13.66
N ILE A 28 -15.00 15.81 14.09
CA ILE A 28 -13.91 16.40 13.29
C ILE A 28 -12.72 15.45 13.19
N THR A 29 -12.37 14.78 14.28
CA THR A 29 -11.26 13.81 14.29
C THR A 29 -11.59 12.58 13.46
N GLU A 30 -12.83 12.09 13.53
CA GLU A 30 -13.30 10.99 12.68
C GLU A 30 -13.30 11.39 11.19
N LEU A 31 -13.78 12.59 10.85
CA LEU A 31 -13.77 13.09 9.47
C LEU A 31 -12.34 13.19 8.92
N ASN A 32 -11.40 13.71 9.71
CA ASN A 32 -9.98 13.76 9.34
C ASN A 32 -9.41 12.36 9.13
N ARG A 33 -9.74 11.39 9.99
CA ARG A 33 -9.26 10.02 9.87
C ARG A 33 -9.73 9.36 8.58
N GLU A 34 -11.01 9.50 8.24
CA GLU A 34 -11.57 8.94 7.01
C GLU A 34 -11.03 9.65 5.76
N THR A 35 -10.86 10.97 5.82
CA THR A 35 -10.22 11.74 4.74
C THR A 35 -8.78 11.26 4.51
N MET A 36 -8.01 11.10 5.59
CA MET A 36 -6.61 10.67 5.48
C MET A 36 -6.47 9.22 5.03
N ARG A 37 -7.47 8.36 5.29
CA ARG A 37 -7.53 7.00 4.72
C ARG A 37 -7.75 7.01 3.22
N ALA A 38 -8.59 7.90 2.71
CA ALA A 38 -8.81 8.05 1.27
C ALA A 38 -7.56 8.55 0.52
N PHE A 39 -6.75 9.40 1.17
CA PHE A 39 -5.47 9.87 0.62
C PHE A 39 -4.29 8.95 0.93
N LYS A 40 -4.48 7.90 1.75
CA LYS A 40 -3.41 6.94 2.03
C LYS A 40 -3.09 6.22 0.72
N PRO A 41 -1.83 6.26 0.25
CA PRO A 41 -1.42 5.46 -0.89
C PRO A 41 -1.79 4.00 -0.59
N LYS A 42 -2.35 3.31 -1.58
CA LYS A 42 -2.55 1.87 -1.45
C LYS A 42 -1.22 1.24 -1.00
N PRO A 43 -1.20 0.40 0.04
CA PRO A 43 -0.03 -0.42 0.29
C PRO A 43 0.30 -1.15 -1.01
N PHE A 44 1.59 -1.35 -1.28
CA PHE A 44 2.04 -1.97 -2.52
C PHE A 44 1.33 -3.33 -2.66
N ASP A 45 0.27 -3.39 -3.48
CA ASP A 45 -0.51 -4.60 -3.79
C ASP A 45 0.32 -5.57 -4.67
N ALA A 46 1.66 -5.56 -4.51
CA ALA A 46 2.46 -6.64 -5.03
C ALA A 46 2.15 -7.83 -4.14
N ASP A 47 1.22 -8.64 -4.62
CA ASP A 47 1.04 -9.99 -4.14
C ASP A 47 2.33 -10.76 -4.42
N TRP A 48 3.27 -10.68 -3.48
CA TRP A 48 4.46 -11.52 -3.47
C TRP A 48 4.13 -12.94 -3.00
N SER A 49 2.86 -13.26 -2.73
CA SER A 49 2.42 -14.60 -2.33
C SER A 49 2.32 -15.53 -3.53
N GLY A 50 3.42 -15.62 -4.29
CA GLY A 50 3.75 -16.82 -5.05
C GLY A 50 2.68 -17.32 -6.00
N GLU A 51 1.93 -16.44 -6.66
CA GLU A 51 1.24 -16.84 -7.88
C GLU A 51 2.30 -17.42 -8.82
N GLU A 52 2.06 -18.63 -9.32
CA GLU A 52 2.82 -19.22 -10.41
C GLU A 52 2.95 -18.15 -11.49
N GLU A 53 4.15 -17.58 -11.64
CA GLU A 53 4.41 -16.51 -12.58
C GLU A 53 4.26 -17.11 -13.98
N ILE A 54 3.04 -17.06 -14.50
CA ILE A 54 2.71 -17.45 -15.86
C ILE A 54 3.62 -16.62 -16.74
N ASP A 55 4.51 -17.29 -17.47
CA ASP A 55 5.48 -16.63 -18.35
C ASP A 55 4.76 -16.06 -19.59
N GLN A 56 4.15 -14.89 -19.41
CA GLN A 56 3.46 -14.16 -20.45
C GLN A 56 4.42 -13.65 -21.54
N TRP A 57 5.72 -13.66 -21.27
CA TRP A 57 6.75 -13.11 -22.15
C TRP A 57 7.47 -14.20 -22.98
N ALA A 58 7.24 -15.49 -22.67
CA ALA A 58 7.84 -16.61 -23.39
C ALA A 58 7.67 -16.53 -24.91
N SER A 59 6.46 -16.23 -25.38
CA SER A 59 6.16 -16.16 -26.83
C SER A 59 6.90 -15.03 -27.53
N VAL A 60 6.95 -13.85 -26.91
CA VAL A 60 7.64 -12.69 -27.49
C VAL A 60 9.14 -12.78 -27.32
N GLY A 61 9.63 -13.44 -26.27
CA GLY A 61 11.05 -13.73 -26.07
C GLY A 61 11.58 -14.68 -27.16
N GLU A 62 10.82 -15.71 -27.50
CA GLU A 62 11.15 -16.64 -28.58
C GLU A 62 11.12 -15.96 -29.96
N GLU A 63 10.09 -15.14 -30.23
CA GLU A 63 10.00 -14.37 -31.48
C GLU A 63 11.12 -13.32 -31.62
N ALA A 64 11.43 -12.58 -30.54
CA ALA A 64 12.48 -11.55 -30.54
C ALA A 64 13.90 -12.13 -30.70
N ARG A 65 14.11 -13.40 -30.33
CA ARG A 65 15.40 -14.08 -30.47
C ARG A 65 15.69 -14.50 -31.91
N GLY A 66 14.66 -14.83 -32.69
CA GLY A 66 14.82 -15.45 -34.01
C GLY A 66 15.68 -16.72 -33.93
N ASP A 67 16.73 -16.79 -34.75
CA ASP A 67 17.58 -18.00 -34.88
C ASP A 67 18.76 -18.07 -33.87
N ARG A 68 18.85 -17.17 -32.89
CA ARG A 68 19.97 -17.18 -31.94
C ARG A 68 19.95 -18.47 -31.09
N PRO A 69 21.08 -19.14 -30.84
CA PRO A 69 21.12 -20.32 -29.97
C PRO A 69 20.85 -19.94 -28.50
N LYS A 70 20.30 -20.86 -27.70
CA LYS A 70 20.21 -20.68 -26.23
C LYS A 70 21.58 -20.95 -25.61
N GLU A 71 21.94 -20.15 -24.62
CA GLU A 71 23.17 -20.33 -23.83
C GLU A 71 22.81 -21.13 -22.58
N SER A 72 23.61 -22.15 -22.26
CA SER A 72 23.38 -22.93 -21.04
C SER A 72 24.30 -22.47 -19.93
N ASP A 73 23.72 -22.12 -18.78
CA ASP A 73 24.45 -21.70 -17.60
C ASP A 73 24.97 -22.94 -16.84
N PRO A 74 26.29 -23.09 -16.63
CA PRO A 74 26.85 -24.21 -15.88
C PRO A 74 26.47 -24.21 -14.39
N ASP A 75 26.00 -23.09 -13.82
CA ASP A 75 25.78 -22.89 -12.38
C ASP A 75 24.32 -23.07 -11.93
N HIS A 76 23.70 -24.21 -12.23
CA HIS A 76 22.31 -24.52 -11.86
C HIS A 76 21.99 -24.39 -10.35
N TRP A 77 22.98 -24.51 -9.46
CA TRP A 77 22.78 -24.36 -8.02
C TRP A 77 22.46 -22.91 -7.63
N TRP A 78 23.08 -21.93 -8.31
CA TRP A 78 22.86 -20.51 -8.07
C TRP A 78 21.43 -20.11 -8.43
N GLN A 79 20.99 -20.53 -9.62
CA GLN A 79 19.62 -20.34 -10.07
C GLN A 79 18.60 -21.01 -9.13
N LYS A 80 18.92 -22.19 -8.58
CA LYS A 80 18.00 -22.92 -7.71
C LYS A 80 17.84 -22.30 -6.33
N TYR A 81 18.93 -21.85 -5.71
CA TYR A 81 18.94 -21.47 -4.29
C TYR A 81 19.01 -19.97 -4.03
N VAL A 82 19.50 -19.17 -4.98
CA VAL A 82 19.72 -17.74 -4.77
C VAL A 82 18.79 -16.87 -5.61
N MET A 83 18.48 -17.30 -6.83
CA MET A 83 17.61 -16.53 -7.71
C MET A 83 16.13 -16.70 -7.42
N SER A 84 15.39 -15.60 -7.54
CA SER A 84 13.92 -15.63 -7.49
C SER A 84 13.33 -16.29 -8.74
N SER A 85 12.07 -16.73 -8.66
CA SER A 85 11.31 -17.20 -9.83
C SER A 85 11.34 -16.19 -10.97
N LYS A 86 11.16 -14.92 -10.64
CA LYS A 86 11.18 -13.79 -11.58
C LYS A 86 12.52 -13.62 -12.27
N ALA A 87 13.62 -13.70 -11.52
CA ALA A 87 14.95 -13.58 -12.10
C ALA A 87 15.23 -14.73 -13.10
N ARG A 88 14.84 -15.96 -12.75
CA ARG A 88 14.94 -17.12 -13.67
C ARG A 88 14.06 -16.99 -14.91
N ASN A 89 12.87 -16.40 -14.77
CA ASN A 89 11.97 -16.16 -15.89
C ASN A 89 12.58 -15.17 -16.88
N ILE A 90 13.21 -14.09 -16.38
CA ILE A 90 13.92 -13.12 -17.20
C ILE A 90 15.09 -13.77 -17.96
N GLU A 91 15.91 -14.58 -17.30
CA GLU A 91 17.02 -15.29 -17.94
C GLU A 91 16.55 -16.26 -19.03
N ARG A 92 15.48 -17.01 -18.76
CA ARG A 92 14.86 -17.89 -19.76
C ARG A 92 14.38 -17.12 -20.99
N ASN A 93 13.76 -15.95 -20.79
CA ASN A 93 13.33 -15.07 -21.87
C ASN A 93 14.51 -14.46 -22.66
N LEU A 94 15.67 -14.31 -22.03
CA LEU A 94 16.92 -13.94 -22.70
C LEU A 94 17.57 -15.13 -23.44
N GLY A 95 17.09 -16.35 -23.22
CA GLY A 95 17.62 -17.58 -23.80
C GLY A 95 18.77 -18.19 -23.02
N ILE A 96 18.84 -17.92 -21.71
CA ILE A 96 19.79 -18.52 -20.76
C ILE A 96 19.05 -19.63 -20.01
N GLU A 97 19.57 -20.87 -20.05
CA GLU A 97 18.98 -22.07 -19.42
C GLU A 97 19.95 -22.86 -18.54
#